data_AF-A0A958WT56-F1
#
_entry.id   AF-A0A958WT56-F1
#
_cell.length_a   1.000
_cell.length_b   1.000
_cell.length_c   1.000
_cell.angle_alpha   90.00
_cell.angle_beta   90.00
_cell.angle_gamma   90.00
#
_symmetry.space_group_name_H-M   'P 1'
#
loop_
_entity.id
_entity.type
_entity.pdbx_description
1 polymer ?
#
loop_
_entity_poly.entity_id
_entity_poly.type
_entity_poly.pdbx_seq_one_letter_code
_entity_poly.pdbx_strand_id
1 'polypeptide(L)'
;MRYLLGPELFWLLVYGGANLLAKANVPPTKPVDDFVENCWFLVPLLALLTFALWWVPQVEKNWLLLRVWIACILGGHYALEKAMSAYSTQGPGIGMGYLAGMLLLIMILIAGTVVVIVGPVARKIF
;
A
#
# COMPACT_ATOMS: atom_id res chain seq x y z
N MET A 1 14.00 -14.46 -12.94
CA MET A 1 13.92 -13.25 -12.08
C MET A 1 13.01 -12.13 -12.63
N ARG A 2 12.17 -12.37 -13.65
CA ARG A 2 11.31 -11.31 -14.24
C ARG A 2 10.02 -11.03 -13.46
N TYR A 3 9.64 -11.91 -12.53
CA TYR A 3 8.38 -11.80 -11.78
C TYR A 3 8.52 -11.15 -10.40
N LEU A 4 9.71 -11.15 -9.79
CA LEU A 4 9.91 -10.56 -8.46
C LEU A 4 10.05 -9.03 -8.51
N LEU A 5 10.55 -8.44 -9.60
CA LEU A 5 10.69 -6.98 -9.73
C LEU A 5 9.36 -6.34 -10.16
N GLY A 6 8.38 -6.33 -9.27
CA GLY A 6 7.03 -5.87 -9.55
C GLY A 6 6.32 -5.33 -8.30
N PRO A 7 4.98 -5.31 -8.29
CA PRO A 7 4.23 -4.83 -7.14
C PRO A 7 4.49 -5.67 -5.87
N GLU A 8 4.77 -6.98 -6.01
CA GLU A 8 4.98 -7.89 -4.88
C GLU A 8 6.24 -7.55 -4.07
N LEU A 9 7.38 -7.30 -4.74
CA LEU A 9 8.60 -6.92 -4.04
C LEU A 9 8.47 -5.54 -3.40
N PHE A 10 7.80 -4.60 -4.06
CA PHE A 10 7.52 -3.30 -3.47
C PHE A 10 6.76 -3.46 -2.15
N TRP A 11 5.67 -4.23 -2.16
CA TRP A 11 4.87 -4.47 -0.96
C TRP A 11 5.59 -5.33 0.10
N LEU A 12 6.46 -6.25 -0.31
CA LEU A 12 7.34 -6.97 0.61
C LEU A 12 8.29 -6.02 1.34
N LEU A 13 8.85 -5.05 0.64
CA LEU A 13 9.71 -4.01 1.24
C LEU A 13 8.92 -3.10 2.17
N VAL A 14 7.70 -2.70 1.79
CA VAL A 14 6.81 -1.91 2.66
C VAL A 14 6.49 -2.67 3.95
N TYR A 15 6.15 -3.95 3.85
CA TYR A 15 5.92 -4.80 5.02
C TYR A 15 7.20 -4.97 5.87
N GLY A 16 8.35 -5.14 5.24
CA GLY A 16 9.65 -5.13 5.92
C GLY A 16 9.89 -3.83 6.69
N GLY A 17 9.57 -2.68 6.07
CA GLY A 17 9.62 -1.36 6.71
C GLY A 17 8.68 -1.25 7.91
N ALA A 18 7.44 -1.73 7.80
CA ALA A 18 6.49 -1.77 8.92
C ALA A 18 7.01 -2.63 10.08
N ASN A 19 7.70 -3.75 9.80
CA ASN A 19 8.34 -4.56 10.83
C ASN A 19 9.50 -3.84 11.52
N LEU A 20 10.32 -3.11 10.77
CA LEU A 20 11.41 -2.33 11.33
C LEU A 20 10.88 -1.17 12.18
N LEU A 21 9.84 -0.49 11.71
CA LEU A 21 9.14 0.56 12.44
C LEU A 21 8.59 0.02 13.76
N ALA A 22 7.91 -1.13 13.72
CA ALA A 22 7.36 -1.77 14.91
C ALA A 22 8.44 -2.12 15.94
N LYS A 23 9.60 -2.58 15.48
CA LYS A 23 10.75 -2.85 16.35
C LYS A 23 11.37 -1.57 16.92
N ALA A 24 11.37 -0.48 16.16
CA ALA A 24 11.92 0.81 16.58
C ALA A 24 11.06 1.51 17.64
N ASN A 25 9.76 1.22 17.72
CA ASN A 25 8.85 1.80 18.71
C ASN A 25 8.88 1.08 20.08
N VAL A 26 9.97 0.38 20.40
CA VAL A 26 10.14 -0.32 21.69
C VAL A 26 11.47 0.11 22.33
N PRO A 27 11.47 0.95 23.40
CA PRO A 27 10.30 1.56 24.03
C PRO A 27 9.62 2.62 23.12
N PRO A 28 8.31 2.89 23.30
CA PRO A 28 7.63 3.85 22.45
C PRO A 28 8.21 5.25 22.55
N THR A 29 8.36 5.91 21.40
CA THR A 29 8.75 7.32 21.34
C THR A 29 7.69 8.08 20.57
N LYS A 30 7.34 9.28 21.05
CA LYS A 30 6.28 10.10 20.44
C LYS A 30 6.42 10.27 18.91
N PRO A 31 7.61 10.57 18.34
CA PRO A 31 7.74 10.73 16.89
C PRO A 31 7.45 9.45 16.10
N VAL A 32 7.82 8.28 16.65
CA VAL A 32 7.59 6.98 16.01
C VAL A 32 6.12 6.59 16.15
N ASP A 33 5.50 6.87 17.29
CA ASP A 33 4.08 6.63 17.52
C ASP A 33 3.20 7.48 16.60
N ASP A 34 3.51 8.77 16.44
CA ASP A 34 2.83 9.68 15.50
C ASP A 34 2.98 9.16 14.06
N PHE A 35 4.15 8.62 13.69
CA PHE A 35 4.37 8.04 12.37
C PHE A 35 3.57 6.74 12.16
N VAL A 36 3.53 5.87 13.18
CA VAL A 36 2.73 4.65 13.19
C VAL A 36 1.24 4.99 12.99
N GLU A 37 0.72 5.98 13.71
CA GLU A 37 -0.66 6.42 13.54
C GLU A 37 -0.91 6.84 12.09
N ASN A 38 -0.05 7.68 11.52
CA ASN A 38 -0.18 8.14 10.12
C ASN A 38 -0.13 7.01 9.06
N CYS A 39 0.30 5.79 9.40
CA CYS A 39 0.30 4.66 8.47
C CYS A 39 -1.10 4.34 7.92
N TRP A 40 -2.20 4.68 8.62
CA TRP A 40 -3.56 4.48 8.10
C TRP A 40 -3.80 5.23 6.78
N PHE A 41 -3.13 6.36 6.58
CA PHE A 41 -3.19 7.15 5.35
C PHE A 41 -2.00 6.88 4.41
N LEU A 42 -0.80 6.71 4.97
CA LEU A 42 0.41 6.51 4.17
C LEU A 42 0.40 5.18 3.42
N VAL A 43 -0.06 4.09 4.03
CA VAL A 43 -0.08 2.77 3.35
C VAL A 43 -0.98 2.77 2.11
N PRO A 44 -2.22 3.28 2.15
CA PRO A 44 -3.04 3.45 0.94
C PRO A 44 -2.38 4.33 -0.12
N LEU A 45 -1.65 5.38 0.26
CA LEU A 45 -0.93 6.24 -0.69
C LEU A 45 0.16 5.46 -1.45
N LEU A 46 0.81 4.47 -0.83
CA LEU A 46 1.76 3.59 -1.52
C LEU A 46 1.09 2.70 -2.58
N ALA A 47 -0.21 2.40 -2.46
CA ALA A 47 -0.96 1.70 -3.49
C ALA A 47 -1.08 2.54 -4.78
N LEU A 48 -1.20 3.87 -4.67
CA LEU A 48 -1.15 4.77 -5.84
C LEU A 48 0.21 4.68 -6.55
N LEU A 49 1.31 4.66 -5.80
CA LEU A 49 2.65 4.49 -6.37
C LEU A 49 2.80 3.15 -7.09
N THR A 50 2.11 2.10 -6.62
CA THR A 50 2.14 0.79 -7.27
C THR A 50 1.54 0.85 -8.67
N PHE A 51 0.52 1.68 -8.91
CA PHE A 51 -0.01 1.91 -10.27
C PHE A 51 0.97 2.63 -11.19
N ALA A 52 1.96 3.36 -10.67
CA ALA A 52 2.98 4.02 -11.50
C ALA A 52 3.75 3.03 -12.39
N LEU A 53 3.82 1.75 -11.98
CA LEU A 53 4.38 0.66 -12.78
C LEU A 53 3.69 0.49 -14.15
N TRP A 54 2.46 0.98 -14.31
CA TRP A 54 1.75 0.94 -15.58
C TRP A 54 2.41 1.80 -16.66
N TRP A 55 3.08 2.89 -16.27
CA TRP A 55 3.76 3.79 -17.20
C TRP A 55 5.23 3.45 -17.45
N VAL A 56 5.79 2.46 -16.75
CA VAL A 56 7.17 1.99 -16.96
C VAL A 56 7.22 1.05 -18.17
N PRO A 57 7.93 1.38 -19.27
CA PRO A 57 7.93 0.58 -20.50
C PRO A 57 8.46 -0.86 -20.32
N GLN A 58 9.40 -1.05 -19.41
CA GLN A 58 10.09 -2.32 -19.17
C GLN A 58 9.27 -3.29 -18.31
N VAL A 59 8.19 -2.82 -17.67
CA VAL A 59 7.33 -3.65 -16.82
C VAL A 59 6.30 -4.38 -17.68
N GLU A 60 6.32 -5.70 -17.58
CA GLU A 60 5.36 -6.59 -18.23
C GLU A 60 3.92 -6.26 -17.83
N LYS A 61 3.05 -5.98 -18.80
CA LYS A 61 1.65 -5.59 -18.56
C LYS A 61 0.69 -6.77 -18.45
N ASN A 62 1.09 -7.94 -18.95
CA ASN A 62 0.30 -9.16 -18.81
C ASN A 62 0.03 -9.45 -17.32
N TRP A 63 -1.25 -9.51 -16.97
CA TRP A 63 -1.74 -9.71 -15.59
C TRP A 63 -1.29 -8.65 -14.56
N LEU A 64 -0.66 -7.55 -14.99
CA LEU A 64 -0.12 -6.55 -14.06
C LEU A 64 -1.21 -5.97 -13.16
N LEU A 65 -2.39 -5.69 -13.71
CA LEU A 65 -3.51 -5.15 -12.94
C LEU A 65 -3.92 -6.10 -11.81
N LEU A 66 -4.12 -7.40 -12.11
CA LEU A 66 -4.45 -8.39 -11.09
C LEU A 66 -3.35 -8.49 -10.02
N ARG A 67 -2.09 -8.48 -10.45
CA ARG A 67 -0.93 -8.52 -9.53
C ARG A 67 -0.90 -7.30 -8.61
N VAL A 68 -1.19 -6.10 -9.12
CA VAL A 68 -1.32 -4.88 -8.31
C VAL A 68 -2.43 -5.05 -7.27
N TRP A 69 -3.60 -5.54 -7.66
CA TRP A 69 -4.70 -5.79 -6.72
C TRP A 69 -4.30 -6.75 -5.60
N ILE A 70 -3.77 -7.92 -5.94
CA ILE A 70 -3.38 -8.94 -4.97
C ILE A 70 -2.26 -8.42 -4.04
N ALA A 71 -1.22 -7.82 -4.63
CA ALA A 71 -0.08 -7.32 -3.86
C ALA A 71 -0.47 -6.16 -2.93
N CYS A 72 -1.29 -5.22 -3.40
CA CYS A 72 -1.76 -4.11 -2.57
C CYS A 72 -2.69 -4.57 -1.45
N ILE A 73 -3.61 -5.51 -1.70
CA ILE A 73 -4.52 -6.00 -0.66
C ILE A 73 -3.73 -6.75 0.41
N LEU A 74 -2.91 -7.73 0.01
CA LEU A 74 -2.16 -8.54 0.96
C LEU A 74 -1.07 -7.71 1.64
N GLY A 75 -0.28 -6.97 0.88
CA GLY A 75 0.79 -6.11 1.40
C GLY A 75 0.26 -4.98 2.26
N GLY A 76 -0.83 -4.34 1.83
CA GLY A 76 -1.50 -3.29 2.59
C GLY A 76 -2.07 -3.81 3.91
N HIS A 77 -2.73 -4.96 3.89
CA HIS A 77 -3.22 -5.64 5.09
C HIS A 77 -2.09 -5.89 6.09
N TYR A 78 -1.03 -6.60 5.68
CA TYR A 78 0.06 -6.96 6.58
C TYR A 78 0.86 -5.72 7.06
N ALA A 79 1.07 -4.73 6.19
CA ALA A 79 1.75 -3.51 6.58
C ALA A 79 0.93 -2.68 7.59
N LEU A 80 -0.38 -2.52 7.36
CA LEU A 80 -1.27 -1.81 8.27
C LEU A 80 -1.44 -2.54 9.60
N GLU A 81 -1.72 -3.84 9.57
CA GLU A 81 -1.80 -4.65 10.79
C GLU A 81 -0.52 -4.53 11.62
N LYS A 82 0.65 -4.64 10.97
CA LYS A 82 1.93 -4.57 11.67
C LYS A 82 2.23 -3.18 12.21
N ALA A 83 1.94 -2.12 11.45
CA ALA A 83 2.10 -0.76 11.92
C ALA A 83 1.16 -0.47 13.10
N MET A 84 -0.15 -0.70 12.93
CA MET A 84 -1.17 -0.39 13.93
C MET A 84 -0.96 -1.16 15.26
N SER A 85 -0.52 -2.42 15.18
CA SER A 85 -0.15 -3.19 16.39
C SER A 85 1.07 -2.65 17.14
N ALA A 86 1.89 -1.80 16.50
CA ALA A 86 3.05 -1.17 17.13
C ALA A 86 2.73 0.15 17.84
N TYR A 87 1.50 0.66 17.71
CA TYR A 87 1.10 1.90 18.37
C TYR A 87 1.06 1.70 19.89
N SER A 88 1.54 2.68 20.65
CA SER A 88 1.71 2.54 22.10
C SER A 88 0.38 2.44 22.85
N THR A 89 -0.64 3.17 22.38
CA THR A 89 -1.94 3.27 23.04
C THR A 89 -2.98 2.43 22.29
N GLN A 90 -3.04 1.15 22.63
CA GLN A 90 -4.00 0.22 22.02
C GLN A 90 -5.43 0.54 22.48
N GLY A 91 -6.33 0.74 21.53
CA GLY A 91 -7.72 1.07 21.79
C GLY A 91 -8.56 1.09 20.50
N PRO A 92 -9.88 1.38 20.60
CA PRO A 92 -10.78 1.32 19.45
C PRO A 92 -10.36 2.20 18.26
N GLY A 93 -9.70 3.33 18.54
CA GLY A 93 -9.21 4.26 17.50
C GLY A 93 -8.22 3.63 16.52
N ILE A 94 -7.33 2.75 16.99
CA ILE A 94 -6.34 2.07 16.14
C ILE A 94 -6.99 0.99 15.27
N GLY A 95 -7.97 0.26 15.81
CA GLY A 95 -8.79 -0.65 15.02
C GLY A 95 -9.54 0.08 13.90
N MET A 96 -10.08 1.27 14.21
CA MET A 96 -10.70 2.13 13.19
C MET A 96 -9.69 2.67 12.17
N GLY A 97 -8.47 3.02 12.60
CA GLY A 97 -7.37 3.40 11.70
C GLY A 97 -7.03 2.30 10.70
N TYR A 98 -6.90 1.05 11.16
CA TYR A 98 -6.72 -0.11 10.27
C TYR A 98 -7.86 -0.24 9.25
N LEU A 99 -9.12 -0.19 9.71
CA LEU A 99 -10.30 -0.33 8.83
C LEU A 99 -10.38 0.80 7.81
N ALA A 100 -10.16 2.05 8.25
CA ALA A 100 -10.15 3.22 7.40
C ALA A 100 -9.04 3.13 6.34
N GLY A 101 -7.85 2.69 6.73
CA GLY A 101 -6.74 2.45 5.82
C GLY A 101 -7.06 1.41 4.76
N MET A 102 -7.60 0.25 5.16
CA MET A 102 -7.99 -0.78 4.19
C MET A 102 -9.10 -0.33 3.24
N LEU A 103 -10.09 0.43 3.74
CA LEU A 103 -11.15 0.99 2.91
C LEU A 103 -10.59 1.99 1.90
N LEU A 104 -9.73 2.92 2.34
CA LEU A 104 -9.07 3.89 1.46
C LEU A 104 -8.20 3.20 0.41
N LEU A 105 -7.49 2.13 0.78
CA LEU A 105 -6.69 1.31 -0.13
C LEU A 105 -7.55 0.70 -1.24
N ILE A 106 -8.70 0.13 -0.89
CA ILE A 106 -9.65 -0.44 -1.87
C ILE A 106 -10.19 0.66 -2.79
N MET A 107 -10.56 1.82 -2.25
CA MET A 107 -11.04 2.96 -3.04
C MET A 107 -9.98 3.43 -4.05
N ILE A 108 -8.71 3.48 -3.63
CA ILE A 108 -7.56 3.79 -4.49
C ILE A 108 -7.37 2.73 -5.57
N LEU A 109 -7.49 1.44 -5.24
CA LEU A 109 -7.40 0.36 -6.22
C LEU A 109 -8.47 0.46 -7.30
N ILE A 110 -9.71 0.78 -6.91
CA ILE A 110 -10.82 1.01 -7.85
C ILE A 110 -10.51 2.22 -8.75
N ALA A 111 -10.16 3.36 -8.15
CA ALA A 111 -9.87 4.59 -8.89
C ALA A 111 -8.69 4.40 -9.86
N GLY A 112 -7.59 3.78 -9.40
CA GLY A 112 -6.41 3.48 -10.22
C GLY A 112 -6.74 2.53 -11.38
N THR A 113 -7.62 1.54 -11.14
CA THR A 113 -8.11 0.64 -12.20
C THR A 113 -8.87 1.40 -13.28
N VAL A 114 -9.77 2.31 -12.91
CA VAL A 114 -10.52 3.15 -13.87
C VAL A 114 -9.55 3.99 -14.71
N VAL A 115 -8.57 4.65 -14.08
CA VAL A 115 -7.56 5.47 -14.78
C VAL A 115 -6.77 4.64 -15.77
N VAL A 116 -6.33 3.45 -15.38
CA VAL A 116 -5.54 2.55 -16.23
C VAL A 116 -6.32 2.00 -17.41
N ILE A 117 -7.61 1.70 -17.23
CA ILE A 117 -8.46 1.16 -18.30
C ILE A 117 -8.90 2.27 -19.27
N VAL A 118 -9.35 3.41 -18.75
CA VAL A 118 -9.92 4.50 -19.56
C VAL A 118 -8.83 5.37 -20.20
N GLY A 119 -7.72 5.61 -19.51
CA GLY A 119 -6.64 6.50 -20.00
C GLY A 119 -6.06 6.13 -21.37
N PRO A 120 -5.80 4.85 -21.67
CA PRO A 120 -5.36 4.41 -22.99
C PRO A 120 -6.46 4.55 -24.08
N VAL A 121 -7.73 4.43 -23.70
CA VAL A 121 -8.87 4.60 -24.63
C VAL A 121 -9.01 6.07 -25.03
N ALA A 122 -8.94 6.98 -24.05
CA ALA A 122 -8.98 8.42 -24.31
C ALA A 122 -7.84 8.89 -25.23
N ARG A 123 -6.63 8.34 -25.07
CA ARG A 123 -5.46 8.66 -25.93
C ARG A 123 -5.54 8.15 -27.37
N LYS A 124 -6.52 7.30 -27.71
CA LYS A 124 -6.74 6.83 -29.09
C LYS A 124 -7.82 7.62 -29.84
N ILE A 125 -8.59 8.45 -29.13
CA ILE A 125 -9.75 9.17 -29.67
C ILE A 125 -9.41 10.64 -30.02
N PHE A 126 -8.34 11.17 -29.43
CA PHE A 126 -7.73 12.47 -29.75
C PHE A 126 -6.40 12.25 -30.47
#